data_AF-A0A554JIM0-F1
#
_entry.id   AF-A0A554JIM0-F1
#
_cell.length_a   1.000
_cell.length_b   1.000
_cell.length_c   1.000
_cell.angle_alpha   90.00
_cell.angle_beta   90.00
_cell.angle_gamma   90.00
#
_symmetry.space_group_name_H-M   'P 1'
#
loop_
_entity.id
_entity.type
_entity.pdbx_description
1 polymer ?
#
loop_
_entity_poly.entity_id
_entity_poly.type
_entity_poly.pdbx_seq_one_letter_code
_entity_poly.pdbx_strand_id
1 'polypeptide(L)'
;TSPDWRGTEGWIRFNQPLYRYGVLIEGVELQFKNGHVVKSSARKNEKVLKKMIATAGADRVGEYSLTDRRFSRITKFMAETLFDENIGGPHGNTHLALGASYHDCYIDDPGELSPEDWERLGYNDSSVHTDIISTAPRTVTAHLRDGSSRVIYRNGEFQL
;
A
#
# COMPACT_ATOMS: atom_id res chain seq x y z
N THR A 1 -7.22 3.70 0.66
CA THR A 1 -7.23 5.05 1.29
C THR A 1 -5.81 5.56 1.41
N SER A 2 -5.62 6.87 1.45
CA SER A 2 -4.30 7.50 1.63
C SER A 2 -3.99 7.64 3.13
N PRO A 3 -2.97 6.95 3.67
CA PRO A 3 -2.59 7.07 5.08
C PRO A 3 -1.75 8.34 5.31
N ASP A 4 -1.68 8.80 6.56
CA ASP A 4 -0.61 9.70 6.98
C ASP A 4 0.72 8.94 6.93
N TRP A 5 1.57 9.30 5.96
CA TRP A 5 2.80 8.54 5.70
C TRP A 5 3.75 8.50 6.91
N ARG A 6 3.71 9.53 7.77
CA ARG A 6 4.63 9.72 8.91
C ARG A 6 4.49 8.63 9.98
N GLY A 7 3.32 7.98 10.04
CA GLY A 7 2.98 7.01 11.09
C GLY A 7 3.39 5.57 10.81
N THR A 8 4.04 5.27 9.67
CA THR A 8 4.32 3.88 9.27
C THR A 8 5.51 3.29 10.02
N GLU A 9 5.31 2.14 10.67
CA GLU A 9 6.30 1.41 11.46
C GLU A 9 6.25 -0.10 11.16
N GLY A 10 7.39 -0.78 11.33
CA GLY A 10 7.46 -2.25 11.30
C GLY A 10 7.90 -2.81 9.96
N TRP A 11 7.27 -3.90 9.49
CA TRP A 11 7.68 -4.57 8.25
C TRP A 11 6.51 -5.23 7.53
N ILE A 12 6.68 -5.43 6.23
CA ILE A 12 5.71 -6.12 5.38
C ILE A 12 6.42 -6.92 4.28
N ARG A 13 5.85 -8.08 3.95
CA ARG A 13 6.26 -8.94 2.83
C ARG A 13 5.13 -9.09 1.83
N PHE A 14 5.50 -9.13 0.56
CA PHE A 14 4.59 -9.29 -0.57
C PHE A 14 4.90 -10.59 -1.31
N ASN A 15 3.85 -11.38 -1.54
CA ASN A 15 3.93 -12.68 -2.20
C ASN A 15 3.52 -12.64 -3.68
N GLN A 16 2.97 -11.53 -4.16
CA GLN A 16 2.71 -11.33 -5.59
C GLN A 16 3.90 -10.65 -6.27
N PRO A 17 4.16 -10.97 -7.55
CA PRO A 17 5.16 -10.27 -8.32
C PRO A 17 4.71 -8.84 -8.61
N LEU A 18 5.68 -7.91 -8.64
CA LEU A 18 5.50 -6.53 -9.05
C LEU A 18 6.07 -6.38 -10.46
N TYR A 19 5.24 -5.97 -11.43
CA TYR A 19 5.72 -5.66 -12.77
C TYR A 19 5.93 -4.15 -12.91
N ARG A 20 7.18 -3.73 -13.13
CA ARG A 20 7.53 -2.31 -13.24
C ARG A 20 8.61 -2.10 -14.30
N TYR A 21 8.40 -1.14 -15.20
CA TYR A 21 9.34 -0.79 -16.28
C TYR A 21 9.77 -2.00 -17.15
N GLY A 22 8.85 -2.93 -17.42
CA GLY A 22 9.17 -4.14 -18.17
C GLY A 22 9.93 -5.21 -17.36
N VAL A 23 10.13 -4.99 -16.06
CA VAL A 23 10.88 -5.88 -15.16
C VAL A 23 9.97 -6.47 -14.11
N LEU A 24 10.01 -7.79 -13.97
CA LEU A 24 9.31 -8.51 -12.91
C LEU A 24 10.17 -8.57 -11.64
N ILE A 25 9.70 -7.92 -10.58
CA ILE A 25 10.30 -7.93 -9.23
C ILE A 25 9.52 -8.96 -8.40
N GLU A 26 10.21 -9.84 -7.68
CA GLU A 26 9.55 -10.91 -6.91
C GLU A 26 10.04 -10.96 -5.46
N GLY A 27 9.13 -11.28 -4.55
CA GLY A 27 9.44 -11.49 -3.13
C GLY A 27 9.90 -10.21 -2.43
N VAL A 28 9.15 -9.13 -2.59
CA VAL A 28 9.46 -7.82 -1.98
C VAL A 28 9.24 -7.88 -0.47
N GLU A 29 10.22 -7.37 0.28
CA GLU A 29 10.13 -7.14 1.72
C GLU A 29 10.57 -5.70 2.03
N LEU A 30 9.80 -5.00 2.86
CA LEU A 30 10.03 -3.62 3.27
C LEU A 30 10.03 -3.53 4.80
N GLN A 31 10.93 -2.70 5.35
CA GLN A 31 10.93 -2.31 6.76
C GLN A 31 10.80 -0.79 6.85
N PHE A 32 9.90 -0.35 7.72
CA PHE A 32 9.56 1.05 7.93
C PHE A 32 9.99 1.52 9.32
N LYS A 33 10.44 2.76 9.40
CA LYS A 33 10.67 3.49 10.64
C LYS A 33 10.41 4.98 10.43
N ASN A 34 9.64 5.59 11.32
CA ASN A 34 9.21 6.98 11.26
C ASN A 34 8.61 7.36 9.89
N GLY A 35 7.84 6.45 9.28
CA GLY A 35 7.21 6.67 7.97
C GLY A 35 8.08 6.37 6.75
N HIS A 36 9.36 6.03 6.93
CA HIS A 36 10.31 5.81 5.83
C HIS A 36 10.69 4.33 5.69
N VAL A 37 10.84 3.86 4.45
CA VAL A 37 11.48 2.58 4.15
C VAL A 37 12.97 2.66 4.50
N VAL A 38 13.35 2.06 5.62
CA VAL A 38 14.75 1.98 6.07
C VAL A 38 15.50 0.76 5.55
N LYS A 39 14.76 -0.27 5.10
CA LYS A 39 15.34 -1.45 4.46
C LYS A 39 14.37 -2.04 3.44
N SER A 40 14.90 -2.43 2.29
CA SER A 40 14.15 -3.11 1.24
C SER A 40 14.97 -4.25 0.63
N SER A 41 14.29 -5.34 0.27
CA SER A 41 14.89 -6.49 -0.44
C SER A 41 13.90 -7.11 -1.41
N ALA A 42 14.43 -7.78 -2.44
CA ALA A 42 13.64 -8.60 -3.34
C ALA A 42 14.42 -9.86 -3.77
N ARG A 43 13.73 -10.98 -3.91
CA ARG A 43 14.33 -12.23 -4.41
C ARG A 43 14.81 -12.09 -5.86
N LYS A 44 14.11 -11.30 -6.67
CA LYS A 44 14.42 -11.07 -8.08
C LYS A 44 14.40 -9.57 -8.39
N ASN A 45 15.39 -9.11 -9.13
CA ASN A 45 15.50 -7.72 -9.61
C ASN A 45 15.50 -6.64 -8.50
N GLU A 46 16.09 -6.94 -7.33
CA GLU A 46 16.21 -6.01 -6.19
C GLU A 46 16.79 -4.63 -6.56
N LYS A 47 17.75 -4.59 -7.51
CA LYS A 47 18.33 -3.32 -7.98
C LYS A 47 17.27 -2.37 -8.56
N VAL A 48 16.24 -2.90 -9.23
CA VAL A 48 15.15 -2.10 -9.79
C VAL A 48 14.24 -1.58 -8.69
N LEU A 49 13.89 -2.44 -7.71
CA LEU A 49 13.15 -2.02 -6.51
C LEU A 49 13.86 -0.87 -5.78
N LYS A 50 15.16 -1.01 -5.52
CA LYS A 50 15.96 0.01 -4.83
C LYS A 50 16.01 1.34 -5.60
N LYS A 51 16.14 1.29 -6.92
CA LYS A 51 16.10 2.49 -7.77
C LYS A 51 14.74 3.18 -7.72
N MET A 52 13.66 2.42 -7.71
CA MET A 52 12.30 2.95 -7.58
C MET A 52 12.15 3.69 -6.24
N ILE A 53 12.51 3.05 -5.13
CA ILE A 53 12.42 3.61 -3.77
C ILE A 53 13.29 4.86 -3.60
N ALA A 54 14.41 4.96 -4.31
CA ALA A 54 15.29 6.12 -4.28
C ALA A 54 14.68 7.39 -4.92
N THR A 55 13.54 7.27 -5.61
CA THR A 55 12.79 8.44 -6.10
C THR A 55 12.26 9.24 -4.91
N ALA A 56 12.28 10.57 -5.00
CA ALA A 56 11.77 11.44 -3.94
C ALA A 56 10.33 11.05 -3.56
N GLY A 57 10.10 10.80 -2.27
CA GLY A 57 8.80 10.39 -1.73
C GLY A 57 8.42 8.92 -1.97
N ALA A 58 9.17 8.16 -2.78
CA ALA A 58 8.88 6.75 -3.06
C ALA A 58 9.33 5.78 -1.96
N ASP A 59 9.91 6.29 -0.87
CA ASP A 59 10.23 5.57 0.36
C ASP A 59 9.14 5.71 1.43
N ARG A 60 8.00 6.32 1.10
CA ARG A 60 6.88 6.59 1.99
C ARG A 60 5.61 5.96 1.44
N VAL A 61 4.65 5.66 2.31
CA VAL A 61 3.38 5.05 1.92
C VAL A 61 2.44 6.12 1.37
N GLY A 62 1.87 5.87 0.19
CA GLY A 62 0.83 6.71 -0.42
C GLY A 62 -0.56 6.10 -0.35
N GLU A 63 -0.65 4.78 -0.26
CA GLU A 63 -1.93 4.09 -0.18
C GLU A 63 -1.82 2.81 0.66
N TYR A 64 -2.89 2.52 1.40
CA TYR A 64 -3.16 1.20 1.94
C TYR A 64 -4.57 0.77 1.55
N SER A 65 -4.68 -0.47 1.07
CA SER A 65 -5.94 -1.03 0.60
C SER A 65 -6.14 -2.48 1.04
N LEU A 66 -7.40 -2.86 1.19
CA LEU A 66 -7.87 -4.17 1.60
C LEU A 66 -9.03 -4.56 0.68
N THR A 67 -8.91 -5.72 0.04
CA THR A 67 -9.95 -6.24 -0.84
C THR A 67 -10.67 -7.40 -0.17
N ASP A 68 -11.98 -7.27 -0.02
CA ASP A 68 -12.82 -8.34 0.51
C ASP A 68 -13.02 -9.45 -0.53
N ARG A 69 -12.75 -10.69 -0.11
CA ARG A 69 -12.91 -11.88 -0.95
C ARG A 69 -14.35 -12.12 -1.42
N ARG A 70 -15.34 -11.55 -0.74
CA ARG A 70 -16.77 -11.69 -1.10
C ARG A 70 -17.14 -10.82 -2.30
N PHE A 71 -16.42 -9.73 -2.54
CA PHE A 71 -16.74 -8.75 -3.57
C PHE A 71 -15.88 -8.88 -4.82
N SER A 72 -14.63 -9.30 -4.69
CA SER A 72 -13.79 -9.56 -5.86
C SER A 72 -13.94 -10.98 -6.41
N ARG A 73 -14.18 -11.07 -7.73
CA ARG A 73 -14.21 -12.33 -8.48
C ARG A 73 -12.90 -12.63 -9.23
N ILE A 74 -11.90 -11.77 -9.12
CA ILE A 74 -10.60 -11.99 -9.77
C ILE A 74 -9.80 -12.98 -8.92
N THR A 75 -9.35 -14.06 -9.55
CA THR A 75 -8.71 -15.20 -8.85
C THR A 75 -7.28 -15.48 -9.30
N LYS A 76 -6.76 -14.74 -10.29
CA LYS A 76 -5.46 -14.99 -10.91
C LYS A 76 -4.72 -13.68 -11.17
N PHE A 77 -3.40 -13.76 -11.16
CA PHE A 77 -2.52 -12.69 -11.63
C PHE A 77 -2.67 -12.53 -13.14
N MET A 78 -2.87 -11.28 -13.58
CA MET A 78 -3.18 -10.88 -14.95
C MET A 78 -2.06 -10.04 -15.59
N ALA A 79 -1.00 -9.71 -14.83
CA ALA A 79 0.08 -8.82 -15.25
C ALA A 79 -0.40 -7.43 -15.66
N GLU A 80 -1.46 -6.96 -14.98
CA GLU A 80 -2.03 -5.64 -15.18
C GLU A 80 -2.52 -5.12 -13.83
N THR A 81 -1.97 -3.98 -13.41
CA THR A 81 -2.11 -3.45 -12.04
C THR A 81 -3.57 -3.38 -11.59
N LEU A 82 -4.46 -2.88 -12.45
CA LEU A 82 -5.89 -2.74 -12.15
C LEU A 82 -6.59 -4.08 -11.81
N PHE A 83 -6.19 -5.17 -12.48
CA PHE A 83 -6.76 -6.49 -12.18
C PHE A 83 -6.06 -7.14 -11.00
N ASP A 84 -4.75 -6.94 -10.89
CA ASP A 84 -3.92 -7.56 -9.86
C ASP A 84 -4.19 -6.98 -8.46
N GLU A 85 -4.43 -5.66 -8.35
CA GLU A 85 -4.82 -4.99 -7.09
C GLU A 85 -6.18 -5.47 -6.57
N ASN A 86 -7.01 -6.03 -7.46
CA ASN A 86 -8.35 -6.47 -7.15
C ASN A 86 -8.44 -7.99 -6.99
N ILE A 87 -7.36 -8.78 -6.90
CA ILE A 87 -7.45 -10.24 -6.71
C ILE A 87 -8.12 -10.59 -5.38
N GLY A 88 -9.32 -11.18 -5.39
CA GLY A 88 -10.01 -11.62 -4.19
C GLY A 88 -9.41 -12.89 -3.58
N GLY A 89 -9.12 -13.91 -4.40
CA GLY A 89 -8.53 -15.17 -3.92
C GLY A 89 -9.22 -15.80 -2.69
N PRO A 90 -8.55 -16.71 -1.95
CA PRO A 90 -9.11 -17.32 -0.74
C PRO A 90 -9.08 -16.39 0.50
N HIS A 91 -8.25 -15.35 0.48
CA HIS A 91 -7.92 -14.53 1.65
C HIS A 91 -8.04 -13.01 1.40
N GLY A 92 -8.75 -12.62 0.35
CA GLY A 92 -8.73 -11.24 -0.13
C GLY A 92 -7.36 -10.89 -0.70
N ASN A 93 -7.14 -9.59 -0.84
CA ASN A 93 -5.81 -9.04 -0.98
C ASN A 93 -5.60 -7.85 -0.06
N THR A 94 -4.34 -7.46 0.01
CA THR A 94 -3.90 -6.22 0.60
C THR A 94 -2.82 -5.68 -0.31
N HIS A 95 -2.94 -4.43 -0.70
CA HIS A 95 -1.83 -3.73 -1.34
C HIS A 95 -1.41 -2.53 -0.50
N LEU A 96 -0.15 -2.19 -0.68
CA LEU A 96 0.45 -0.99 -0.13
C LEU A 96 1.18 -0.30 -1.27
N ALA A 97 0.82 0.95 -1.52
CA ALA A 97 1.47 1.77 -2.53
C ALA A 97 2.62 2.56 -1.90
N LEU A 98 3.80 2.46 -2.50
CA LEU A 98 4.88 3.40 -2.22
C LEU A 98 4.78 4.60 -3.17
N GLY A 99 4.98 5.80 -2.63
CA GLY A 99 4.93 7.05 -3.37
C GLY A 99 3.62 7.82 -3.20
N ALA A 100 3.13 8.46 -4.27
CA ALA A 100 2.09 9.48 -4.22
C ALA A 100 0.79 8.99 -3.57
N SER A 101 0.17 9.86 -2.77
CA SER A 101 -1.17 9.66 -2.24
C SER A 101 -2.25 10.09 -3.24
N TYR A 102 -3.44 9.51 -3.13
CA TYR A 102 -4.61 10.00 -3.85
C TYR A 102 -5.32 11.08 -3.01
N HIS A 103 -5.39 12.31 -3.54
CA HIS A 103 -6.11 13.42 -2.89
C HIS A 103 -7.63 13.18 -2.86
N ASP A 104 -8.17 12.39 -3.80
CA ASP A 104 -9.59 12.00 -3.86
C ASP A 104 -10.07 11.21 -2.63
N CYS A 105 -9.15 10.71 -1.80
CA CYS A 105 -9.48 10.09 -0.50
C CYS A 105 -9.80 11.12 0.59
N TYR A 106 -9.61 12.42 0.34
CA TYR A 106 -9.94 13.49 1.27
C TYR A 106 -11.46 13.64 1.39
N ILE A 107 -11.94 13.81 2.63
CA ILE A 107 -13.38 13.81 2.94
C ILE A 107 -14.05 15.17 2.74
N ASP A 108 -13.29 16.24 2.79
CA ASP A 108 -13.78 17.60 2.56
C ASP A 108 -13.43 18.06 1.14
N ASP A 109 -13.67 19.33 0.81
CA ASP A 109 -13.40 19.86 -0.54
C ASP A 109 -11.88 19.97 -0.82
N PRO A 110 -11.33 19.19 -1.77
CA PRO A 110 -9.91 19.25 -2.10
C PRO A 110 -9.53 20.52 -2.90
N GLY A 111 -10.51 21.23 -3.49
CA GLY A 111 -10.26 22.38 -4.37
C GLY A 111 -9.66 23.61 -3.68
N GLU A 112 -9.76 23.68 -2.35
CA GLU A 112 -9.28 24.80 -1.53
C GLU A 112 -7.91 24.54 -0.89
N LEU A 113 -7.33 23.35 -1.06
CA LEU A 113 -6.08 22.95 -0.39
C LEU A 113 -4.85 23.26 -1.24
N SER A 114 -3.87 23.96 -0.65
CA SER A 114 -2.57 24.18 -1.27
C SER A 114 -1.66 22.95 -1.18
N PRO A 115 -0.56 22.87 -1.94
CA PRO A 115 0.46 21.83 -1.76
C PRO A 115 0.96 21.70 -0.32
N GLU A 116 1.13 22.82 0.39
CA GLU A 116 1.55 22.85 1.79
C GLU A 116 0.47 22.28 2.73
N ASP A 117 -0.81 22.44 2.40
CA ASP A 117 -1.88 21.82 3.17
C ASP A 117 -1.86 20.29 3.04
N TRP A 118 -1.62 19.76 1.84
CA TRP A 118 -1.49 18.32 1.62
C TRP A 118 -0.33 17.73 2.43
N GLU A 119 0.82 18.41 2.46
CA GLU A 119 1.95 18.02 3.29
C GLU A 119 1.59 18.04 4.79
N ARG A 120 0.91 19.09 5.25
CA ARG A 120 0.46 19.23 6.64
C ARG A 120 -0.47 18.09 7.04
N LEU A 121 -1.42 17.75 6.17
CA LEU A 121 -2.37 16.64 6.33
C LEU A 121 -1.72 15.26 6.27
N GLY A 122 -0.45 15.17 5.86
CA GLY A 122 0.31 13.91 5.82
C GLY A 122 0.10 13.11 4.54
N TYR A 123 -0.41 13.75 3.48
CA TYR A 123 -0.43 13.15 2.14
C TYR A 123 0.99 13.13 1.59
N ASN A 124 1.38 11.99 1.04
CA ASN A 124 2.69 11.82 0.46
C ASN A 124 2.72 12.32 -0.99
N ASP A 125 3.73 13.12 -1.32
CA ASP A 125 3.99 13.59 -2.68
C ASP A 125 5.15 12.81 -3.31
N SER A 126 4.97 12.36 -4.55
CA SER A 126 5.99 11.66 -5.33
C SER A 126 5.60 11.61 -6.80
N SER A 127 6.59 11.48 -7.68
CA SER A 127 6.35 11.17 -9.10
C SER A 127 6.05 9.69 -9.36
N VAL A 128 6.14 8.84 -8.33
CA VAL A 128 5.87 7.41 -8.41
C VAL A 128 4.63 7.10 -7.59
N HIS A 129 3.78 6.24 -8.12
CA HIS A 129 2.80 5.46 -7.35
C HIS A 129 2.98 4.00 -7.76
N THR A 130 3.23 3.12 -6.81
CA THR A 130 3.48 1.69 -7.09
C THR A 130 2.84 0.79 -6.05
N ASP A 131 1.76 0.13 -6.48
CA ASP A 131 1.06 -0.88 -5.70
C ASP A 131 1.85 -2.18 -5.63
N ILE A 132 2.12 -2.61 -4.40
CA ILE A 132 2.74 -3.91 -4.13
C ILE A 132 1.73 -4.77 -3.40
N ILE A 133 1.39 -5.92 -4.00
CA ILE A 133 0.20 -6.69 -3.64
C ILE A 133 0.61 -7.92 -2.83
N SER A 134 -0.20 -8.24 -1.83
CA SER A 134 -0.12 -9.48 -1.08
C SER A 134 -1.50 -10.13 -0.97
N THR A 135 -1.55 -11.45 -1.18
CA THR A 135 -2.76 -12.28 -1.00
C THR A 135 -2.63 -13.21 0.20
N ALA A 136 -1.62 -13.00 1.04
CA ALA A 136 -1.44 -13.75 2.28
C ALA A 136 -2.57 -13.41 3.26
N PRO A 137 -3.00 -14.35 4.11
CA PRO A 137 -4.01 -14.06 5.13
C PRO A 137 -3.53 -12.95 6.07
N ARG A 138 -4.39 -11.96 6.31
CA ARG A 138 -4.11 -10.84 7.22
C ARG A 138 -5.21 -10.66 8.24
N THR A 139 -4.80 -10.13 9.39
CA THR A 139 -5.70 -9.53 10.38
C THR A 139 -5.29 -8.06 10.51
N VAL A 140 -6.25 -7.15 10.36
CA VAL A 140 -6.04 -5.71 10.52
C VAL A 140 -6.85 -5.23 11.70
N THR A 141 -6.18 -4.57 12.63
CA THR A 141 -6.77 -3.98 13.82
C THR A 141 -6.67 -2.46 13.70
N ALA A 142 -7.80 -1.78 13.76
CA ALA A 142 -7.86 -0.33 13.88
C ALA A 142 -7.65 0.06 15.35
N HIS A 143 -6.79 1.05 15.57
CA HIS A 143 -6.64 1.73 16.86
C HIS A 143 -7.40 3.05 16.77
N LEU A 144 -8.40 3.23 17.64
CA LEU A 144 -9.32 4.36 17.59
C LEU A 144 -8.84 5.50 18.49
N ARG A 145 -9.39 6.71 18.27
CA ARG A 145 -9.02 7.92 19.01
C ARG A 145 -9.34 7.86 20.51
N ASP A 146 -10.31 7.02 20.90
CA ASP A 146 -10.68 6.78 22.29
C ASP A 146 -9.75 5.77 23.00
N GLY A 147 -8.71 5.27 22.31
CA GLY A 147 -7.76 4.29 22.81
C GLY A 147 -8.23 2.84 22.67
N SER A 148 -9.46 2.60 22.21
CA SER A 148 -9.94 1.25 21.94
C SER A 148 -9.34 0.68 20.66
N SER A 149 -9.42 -0.64 20.51
CA SER A 149 -8.96 -1.33 19.30
C SER A 149 -10.04 -2.27 18.78
N ARG A 150 -10.21 -2.32 17.46
CA ARG A 150 -11.18 -3.19 16.80
C ARG A 150 -10.55 -3.90 15.61
N VAL A 151 -10.75 -5.21 15.52
CA VAL A 151 -10.41 -5.95 14.29
C VAL A 151 -11.39 -5.53 13.21
N ILE A 152 -10.89 -4.93 12.13
CA ILE A 152 -11.70 -4.45 11.00
C ILE A 152 -11.63 -5.37 9.79
N TYR A 153 -10.60 -6.23 9.71
CA TYR A 153 -10.42 -7.16 8.61
C TYR A 153 -9.74 -8.43 9.11
N ARG A 154 -10.21 -9.59 8.67
CA ARG A 154 -9.62 -10.89 9.01
C ARG A 154 -9.86 -11.89 7.90
N ASN A 155 -8.80 -12.60 7.50
CA ASN A 155 -8.87 -13.73 6.56
C ASN A 155 -9.61 -13.42 5.24
N GLY A 156 -9.51 -12.19 4.74
CA GLY A 156 -10.18 -11.82 3.49
C GLY A 156 -11.49 -11.09 3.63
N GLU A 157 -11.96 -10.80 4.85
CA GLU A 157 -13.29 -10.21 5.05
C GLU A 157 -13.27 -9.05 6.03
N PHE A 158 -14.01 -8.00 5.69
CA PHE A 158 -14.30 -6.90 6.61
C PHE A 158 -15.23 -7.36 7.74
N GLN A 159 -14.87 -6.96 8.96
CA GLN A 159 -15.57 -7.27 10.20
C GLN A 159 -16.46 -6.08 10.58
N LEU A 160 -17.64 -6.00 9.96
CA LEU A 160 -18.65 -4.98 10.24
C LEU A 160 -19.23 -5.08 11.65
#